data_AF-A0AAV1Q4T8-F1
#
_entry.id   AF-A0AAV1Q4T8-F1
#
_cell.length_a   1.000
_cell.length_b   1.000
_cell.length_c   1.000
_cell.angle_alpha   90.00
_cell.angle_beta   90.00
_cell.angle_gamma   90.00
#
_symmetry.space_group_name_H-M   'P 1'
#
loop_
_entity.id
_entity.type
_entity.pdbx_description
1 polymer ?
#
loop_
_entity_poly.entity_id
_entity_poly.type
_entity_poly.pdbx_seq_one_letter_code
_entity_poly.pdbx_strand_id
1 'polypeptide(L)'
;MKIILVLLSSAVLLCSAAPAFELVTCSENSHAAAARLAMHHINAHHDHGYKLRLGKTQGIKVVTVNGGCDVELHLKLLETKCHVVNPRHFEDCEIREEHERAVMADCTVKITVKMGHAKVTKYECETRQVKTDLEMMVMCPGCPQLIALDSLEGGRSVDEVVNKVNQNTTNKHYYILQETGRVESAYLMSVGMMYSAEVVLVETRCPMGSRIAIEACEPLCPDRA
;
A
#
# COMPACT_ATOMS: atom_id res chain seq x y z
N MET A 1 -4.98 -19.51 -63.64
CA MET A 1 -3.66 -19.17 -63.08
C MET A 1 -3.81 -17.85 -62.32
N LYS A 2 -3.86 -17.88 -60.99
CA LYS A 2 -3.98 -16.69 -60.12
C LYS A 2 -2.65 -16.53 -59.37
N ILE A 3 -1.94 -15.43 -59.61
CA ILE A 3 -0.70 -15.10 -58.92
C ILE A 3 -1.09 -14.39 -57.62
N ILE A 4 -0.77 -15.00 -56.47
CA ILE A 4 -0.93 -14.39 -55.15
C ILE A 4 0.40 -13.72 -54.81
N LEU A 5 0.42 -12.38 -54.82
CA LEU A 5 1.52 -11.61 -54.24
C LEU A 5 1.40 -11.69 -52.71
N VAL A 6 2.35 -12.37 -52.07
CA VAL A 6 2.52 -12.33 -50.61
C VAL A 6 3.45 -11.16 -50.30
N LEU A 7 2.88 -10.06 -49.78
CA LEU A 7 3.64 -8.97 -49.19
C LEU A 7 4.11 -9.41 -47.79
N LEU A 8 5.42 -9.65 -47.66
CA LEU A 8 6.10 -9.80 -46.37
C LEU A 8 6.10 -8.45 -45.66
N SER A 9 5.07 -8.19 -44.85
CA SER A 9 5.05 -7.07 -43.92
C SER A 9 6.01 -7.37 -42.76
N SER A 10 7.19 -6.76 -42.81
CA SER A 10 8.16 -6.75 -41.72
C SER A 10 7.53 -6.14 -40.46
N ALA A 11 7.20 -6.98 -39.48
CA ALA A 11 6.86 -6.51 -38.15
C ALA A 11 8.11 -5.93 -37.49
N VAL A 12 8.28 -4.61 -37.59
CA VAL A 12 9.22 -3.88 -36.75
C VAL A 12 8.69 -4.00 -35.32
N LEU A 13 9.31 -4.87 -34.51
CA LEU A 13 9.11 -4.83 -33.07
C LEU A 13 9.54 -3.44 -32.60
N LEU A 14 8.58 -2.58 -32.28
CA LEU A 14 8.83 -1.48 -31.36
C LEU A 14 9.15 -2.12 -30.02
N CYS A 15 10.45 -2.35 -29.80
CA CYS A 15 10.98 -2.46 -28.46
C CYS A 15 10.76 -1.08 -27.84
N SER A 16 9.61 -0.90 -27.17
CA SER A 16 9.41 0.25 -26.29
C SER A 16 10.47 0.13 -25.22
N ALA A 17 11.62 0.79 -25.41
CA ALA A 17 12.54 1.03 -24.32
C ALA A 17 11.70 1.70 -23.24
N ALA A 18 11.61 1.05 -22.06
CA ALA A 18 11.01 1.68 -20.90
C ALA A 18 11.63 3.08 -20.79
N PRO A 19 10.83 4.14 -20.57
CA PRO A 19 11.35 5.50 -20.52
C PRO A 19 12.54 5.53 -19.57
N ALA A 20 13.66 6.08 -20.04
CA ALA A 20 14.89 6.16 -19.25
C ALA A 20 14.52 6.74 -17.88
N PHE A 21 14.84 6.01 -16.81
CA PHE A 21 14.53 6.47 -15.47
C PHE A 21 15.24 7.81 -15.26
N GLU A 22 14.45 8.88 -15.14
CA GLU A 22 14.96 10.21 -14.83
C GLU A 22 15.81 10.16 -13.55
N LEU A 23 17.04 10.63 -13.66
CA LEU A 23 18.05 10.58 -12.59
C LEU A 23 17.83 11.73 -11.61
N VAL A 24 18.01 11.44 -10.32
CA VAL A 24 18.04 12.50 -9.31
C VAL A 24 19.35 13.27 -9.45
N THR A 25 19.25 14.57 -9.70
CA THR A 25 20.39 15.47 -9.88
C THR A 25 20.42 16.54 -8.78
N CYS A 26 21.54 17.25 -8.67
CA CYS A 26 21.67 18.37 -7.73
C CYS A 26 21.01 19.67 -8.21
N SER A 27 20.02 19.57 -9.10
CA SER A 27 19.20 20.72 -9.49
C SER A 27 17.83 20.64 -8.83
N GLU A 28 17.25 21.80 -8.57
CA GLU A 28 15.87 21.96 -8.14
C GLU A 28 14.87 21.42 -9.18
N ASN A 29 15.27 21.11 -10.42
CA ASN A 29 14.36 20.48 -11.38
C ASN A 29 14.21 18.96 -11.18
N SER A 30 14.96 18.37 -10.23
CA SER A 30 14.95 16.92 -9.97
C SER A 30 13.74 16.41 -9.16
N HIS A 31 12.71 17.24 -8.94
CA HIS A 31 11.55 16.91 -8.08
C HIS A 31 10.91 15.57 -8.45
N ALA A 32 10.60 15.35 -9.74
CA ALA A 32 9.88 14.17 -10.18
C ALA A 32 10.71 12.89 -9.98
N ALA A 33 11.98 12.94 -10.38
CA ALA A 33 12.93 11.85 -10.16
C ALA A 33 13.13 11.54 -8.66
N ALA A 34 13.31 12.58 -7.83
CA ALA A 34 13.51 12.44 -6.39
C ALA A 34 12.26 11.88 -5.69
N ALA A 35 11.07 12.38 -6.04
CA ALA A 35 9.80 11.88 -5.54
C ALA A 35 9.58 10.42 -5.91
N ARG A 36 9.87 10.04 -7.15
CA ARG A 36 9.76 8.64 -7.58
C ARG A 36 10.74 7.73 -6.83
N LEU A 37 12.01 8.13 -6.70
CA LEU A 37 12.99 7.38 -5.90
C LEU A 37 12.52 7.20 -4.45
N ALA A 38 12.02 8.28 -3.83
CA ALA A 38 11.46 8.25 -2.49
C ALA A 38 10.24 7.31 -2.39
N MET A 39 9.30 7.39 -3.34
CA MET A 39 8.11 6.52 -3.37
C MET A 39 8.45 5.04 -3.43
N HIS A 40 9.39 4.67 -4.30
CA HIS A 40 9.85 3.29 -4.40
C HIS A 40 10.54 2.84 -3.11
N HIS A 41 11.40 3.69 -2.53
CA HIS A 41 12.09 3.36 -1.30
C HIS A 41 11.13 3.16 -0.13
N ILE A 42 10.19 4.11 0.08
CA ILE A 42 9.20 4.04 1.15
C ILE A 42 8.36 2.77 1.01
N ASN A 43 7.76 2.50 -0.15
CA ASN A 43 6.94 1.30 -0.36
C ASN A 43 7.72 -0.02 -0.28
N ALA A 44 9.04 0.01 -0.45
CA ALA A 44 9.89 -1.18 -0.32
C ALA A 44 10.36 -1.46 1.12
N HIS A 45 10.22 -0.48 2.03
CA HIS A 45 10.63 -0.58 3.44
C HIS A 45 9.46 -0.30 4.40
N HIS A 46 8.23 -0.25 3.88
CA HIS A 46 7.01 -0.16 4.67
C HIS A 46 6.47 -1.57 4.84
N ASP A 47 6.59 -2.10 6.06
CA ASP A 47 6.38 -3.53 6.33
C ASP A 47 4.98 -3.86 6.86
N HIS A 48 4.13 -2.85 7.09
CA HIS A 48 2.75 -3.01 7.56
C HIS A 48 1.79 -2.10 6.78
N GLY A 49 0.48 -2.28 6.97
CA GLY A 49 -0.54 -1.40 6.39
C GLY A 49 -0.56 -1.39 4.87
N TYR A 50 -0.85 -0.22 4.28
CA TYR A 50 -1.16 -0.09 2.87
C TYR A 50 -0.07 0.63 2.09
N LYS A 51 0.06 0.25 0.82
CA LYS A 51 0.94 0.91 -0.13
C LYS A 51 0.50 2.35 -0.34
N LEU A 52 1.47 3.21 -0.58
CA LEU A 52 1.28 4.65 -0.73
C LEU A 52 1.52 5.07 -2.18
N ARG A 53 0.77 6.07 -2.65
CA ARG A 53 1.00 6.76 -3.93
C ARG A 53 1.28 8.24 -3.71
N LEU A 54 2.01 8.84 -4.64
CA LEU A 54 2.28 10.28 -4.59
C LEU A 54 0.97 11.06 -4.79
N GLY A 55 0.58 11.84 -3.79
CA GLY A 55 -0.49 12.83 -3.92
C GLY A 55 0.04 14.17 -4.39
N LYS A 56 1.04 14.71 -3.67
CA LYS A 56 1.63 16.02 -3.98
C LYS A 56 3.08 16.11 -3.51
N THR A 57 3.93 16.74 -4.33
CA THR A 57 5.24 17.22 -3.85
C THR A 57 5.04 18.58 -3.20
N GLN A 58 5.35 18.69 -1.91
CA GLN A 58 5.14 19.92 -1.13
C GLN A 58 6.32 20.87 -1.25
N GLY A 59 7.54 20.33 -1.33
CA GLY A 59 8.75 21.11 -1.49
C GLY A 59 9.98 20.22 -1.59
N ILE A 60 11.06 20.81 -2.04
CA ILE A 60 12.39 20.22 -2.06
C ILE A 60 13.36 21.27 -1.49
N LYS A 61 14.49 20.82 -0.99
CA LYS A 61 15.63 21.65 -0.64
C LYS A 61 16.90 20.92 -1.04
N VAL A 62 17.68 21.53 -1.94
CA VAL A 62 18.97 20.98 -2.35
C VAL A 62 20.11 21.75 -1.67
N VAL A 63 21.03 21.01 -1.04
CA VAL A 63 22.25 21.55 -0.44
C VAL A 63 23.46 20.92 -1.10
N THR A 64 24.23 21.72 -1.85
CA THR A 64 25.47 21.26 -2.48
C THR A 64 26.52 20.93 -1.44
N VAL A 65 27.19 19.80 -1.60
CA VAL A 65 28.33 19.35 -0.78
C VAL A 65 29.49 18.93 -1.68
N ASN A 66 30.69 18.75 -1.13
CA ASN A 66 31.84 18.34 -1.93
C ASN A 66 31.57 17.00 -2.65
N GLY A 67 31.55 17.04 -4.00
CA GLY A 67 31.31 15.88 -4.86
C GLY A 67 29.84 15.44 -5.00
N GLY A 68 28.87 16.28 -4.60
CA GLY A 68 27.46 15.90 -4.64
C GLY A 68 26.49 16.93 -4.04
N CYS A 69 25.35 16.46 -3.57
CA CYS A 69 24.38 17.24 -2.82
C CYS A 69 23.55 16.35 -1.89
N ASP A 70 23.00 16.97 -0.86
CA ASP A 70 21.92 16.41 -0.05
C ASP A 70 20.60 17.06 -0.47
N VAL A 71 19.57 16.25 -0.63
CA VAL A 71 18.23 16.64 -1.04
C VAL A 71 17.27 16.27 0.08
N GLU A 72 16.53 17.25 0.58
CA GLU A 72 15.42 17.05 1.51
C GLU A 72 14.11 17.29 0.75
N LEU A 73 13.22 16.31 0.78
CA LEU A 73 11.99 16.29 0.01
C LEU A 73 10.80 16.17 0.96
N HIS A 74 9.81 17.05 0.79
CA HIS A 74 8.54 16.99 1.50
C HIS A 74 7.45 16.49 0.57
N LEU A 75 6.82 15.37 0.92
CA LEU A 75 5.81 14.70 0.11
C LEU A 75 4.50 14.57 0.89
N LYS A 76 3.39 14.72 0.18
CA LYS A 76 2.08 14.22 0.61
C LYS A 76 1.83 12.92 -0.13
N LEU A 77 1.72 11.82 0.60
CA LEU A 77 1.40 10.51 0.08
C LEU A 77 -0.04 10.16 0.43
N LEU A 78 -0.67 9.38 -0.44
CA LEU A 78 -2.05 8.93 -0.31
C LEU A 78 -2.07 7.42 -0.17
N GLU A 79 -2.79 6.93 0.84
CA GLU A 79 -3.01 5.51 1.07
C GLU A 79 -3.79 4.88 -0.10
N THR A 80 -3.40 3.65 -0.48
CA THR A 80 -4.11 2.87 -1.50
C THR A 80 -4.91 1.73 -0.88
N LYS A 81 -5.73 1.09 -1.70
CA LYS A 81 -6.47 -0.13 -1.33
C LYS A 81 -5.59 -1.40 -1.30
N CYS A 82 -4.31 -1.31 -1.68
CA CYS A 82 -3.40 -2.46 -1.63
C CYS A 82 -2.66 -2.51 -0.30
N HIS A 83 -2.84 -3.59 0.46
CA HIS A 83 -1.93 -3.91 1.56
C HIS A 83 -0.50 -4.13 1.06
N VAL A 84 0.52 -3.92 1.89
CA VAL A 84 1.94 -4.12 1.52
C VAL A 84 2.22 -5.54 1.03
N VAL A 85 1.50 -6.53 1.56
CA VAL A 85 1.57 -7.96 1.14
C VAL A 85 0.94 -8.24 -0.23
N ASN A 86 0.12 -7.33 -0.77
CA ASN A 86 -0.46 -7.49 -2.10
C ASN A 86 0.67 -7.41 -3.15
N PRO A 87 0.80 -8.37 -4.09
CA PRO A 87 1.91 -8.37 -5.06
C PRO A 87 1.82 -7.24 -6.10
N ARG A 88 0.65 -6.60 -6.25
CA ARG A 88 0.45 -5.52 -7.22
C ARG A 88 1.38 -4.34 -6.96
N HIS A 89 1.98 -3.77 -8.00
CA HIS A 89 2.81 -2.56 -7.87
C HIS A 89 1.97 -1.38 -7.35
N PHE A 90 2.56 -0.52 -6.50
CA PHE A 90 1.80 0.56 -5.84
C PHE A 90 1.19 1.55 -6.84
N GLU A 91 1.76 1.73 -8.03
CA GLU A 91 1.22 2.61 -9.07
C GLU A 91 -0.11 2.10 -9.68
N ASP A 92 -0.33 0.78 -9.64
CA ASP A 92 -1.55 0.13 -10.14
C ASP A 92 -2.61 -0.05 -9.04
N CYS A 93 -2.31 0.41 -7.84
CA CYS A 93 -3.21 0.38 -6.71
C CYS A 93 -4.10 1.62 -6.71
N GLU A 94 -5.41 1.39 -6.55
CA GLU A 94 -6.39 2.46 -6.46
C GLU A 94 -6.16 3.24 -5.16
N ILE A 95 -6.21 4.57 -5.26
CA ILE A 95 -6.14 5.46 -4.10
C ILE A 95 -7.49 5.41 -3.40
N ARG A 96 -7.50 5.25 -2.07
CA ARG A 96 -8.73 5.22 -1.29
C ARG A 96 -9.41 6.59 -1.32
N GLU A 97 -10.73 6.62 -1.50
CA GLU A 97 -11.48 7.87 -1.62
C GLU A 97 -11.80 8.47 -0.24
N GLU A 98 -12.10 9.78 -0.20
CA GLU A 98 -12.40 10.47 1.07
C GLU A 98 -13.56 9.82 1.82
N HIS A 99 -14.61 9.43 1.09
CA HIS A 99 -15.82 8.80 1.62
C HIS A 99 -15.57 7.39 2.18
N GLU A 100 -14.45 6.76 1.81
CA GLU A 100 -13.95 5.48 2.33
C GLU A 100 -12.96 5.70 3.50
N ARG A 101 -12.96 6.88 4.12
CA ARG A 101 -12.03 7.27 5.19
C ARG A 101 -10.57 7.19 4.76
N ALA A 102 -10.25 7.78 3.61
CA ALA A 102 -8.88 7.91 3.12
C ALA A 102 -7.90 8.43 4.18
N VAL A 103 -6.70 7.84 4.18
CA VAL A 103 -5.54 8.27 4.99
C VAL A 103 -4.50 8.89 4.06
N MET A 104 -3.83 9.93 4.54
CA MET A 104 -2.66 10.51 3.89
C MET A 104 -1.46 10.47 4.83
N ALA A 105 -0.26 10.51 4.26
CA ALA A 105 0.99 10.63 5.00
C ALA A 105 1.74 11.90 4.55
N ASP A 106 2.09 12.75 5.50
CA ASP A 106 2.99 13.88 5.29
C ASP A 106 4.42 13.39 5.60
N CYS A 107 5.27 13.27 4.58
CA CYS A 107 6.58 12.63 4.64
C CYS A 107 7.73 13.61 4.40
N THR A 108 8.82 13.46 5.14
CA THR A 108 10.11 14.11 4.89
C THR A 108 11.15 13.05 4.55
N VAL A 109 11.81 13.20 3.40
CA VAL A 109 12.76 12.21 2.86
C VAL A 109 14.10 12.88 2.60
N LYS A 110 15.18 12.25 3.05
CA LYS A 110 16.56 12.70 2.81
C LYS A 110 17.23 11.78 1.81
N ILE A 111 17.81 12.38 0.78
CA ILE A 111 18.49 11.69 -0.32
C ILE A 111 19.89 12.31 -0.44
N THR A 112 20.91 11.46 -0.50
CA THR A 112 22.27 11.90 -0.81
C THR A 112 22.60 11.52 -2.25
N VAL A 113 23.08 12.48 -3.03
CA VAL A 113 23.57 12.29 -4.40
C VAL A 113 25.09 12.46 -4.40
N LYS A 114 25.84 11.43 -4.79
CA LYS A 114 27.30 11.48 -4.93
C LYS A 114 27.74 10.74 -6.18
N MET A 115 28.66 11.33 -6.95
CA MET A 115 29.19 10.74 -8.19
C MET A 115 28.08 10.25 -9.15
N GLY A 116 26.93 10.96 -9.21
CA GLY A 116 25.79 10.59 -10.04
C GLY A 116 24.88 9.49 -9.45
N HIS A 117 25.17 8.96 -8.27
CA HIS A 117 24.34 7.97 -7.59
C HIS A 117 23.51 8.61 -6.47
N ALA A 118 22.20 8.43 -6.53
CA ALA A 118 21.27 8.90 -5.51
C ALA A 118 20.83 7.76 -4.59
N LYS A 119 20.82 8.01 -3.28
CA LYS A 119 20.38 7.04 -2.28
C LYS A 119 19.53 7.73 -1.22
N VAL A 120 18.37 7.17 -0.91
CA VAL A 120 17.59 7.56 0.25
C VAL A 120 18.35 7.15 1.51
N THR A 121 18.63 8.12 2.38
CA THR A 121 19.38 7.92 3.62
C THR A 121 18.49 7.89 4.85
N LYS A 122 17.33 8.58 4.78
CA LYS A 122 16.34 8.62 5.86
C LYS A 122 14.98 9.00 5.30
N TYR A 123 13.90 8.50 5.89
CA TYR A 123 12.56 9.04 5.72
C TYR A 123 11.79 8.98 7.04
N GLU A 124 10.87 9.92 7.21
CA GLU A 124 9.92 9.99 8.31
C GLU A 124 8.57 10.39 7.73
N CYS A 125 7.49 9.73 8.15
CA CYS A 125 6.14 9.98 7.67
C CYS A 125 5.18 10.07 8.84
N GLU A 126 4.29 11.06 8.82
CA GLU A 126 3.20 11.21 9.76
C GLU A 126 1.87 10.95 9.05
N THR A 127 1.14 9.92 9.50
CA THR A 127 -0.14 9.52 8.91
C THR A 127 -1.31 10.17 9.62
N ARG A 128 -2.33 10.57 8.85
CA ARG A 128 -3.60 11.09 9.38
C ARG A 128 -4.73 10.88 8.39
N GLN A 129 -5.96 10.86 8.89
CA GLN A 129 -7.13 10.85 8.02
C GLN A 129 -7.17 12.13 7.17
N VAL A 130 -7.64 12.01 5.93
CA VAL A 130 -7.80 13.16 5.02
C VAL A 130 -8.86 14.13 5.55
N LYS A 131 -9.93 13.57 6.11
CA LYS A 131 -11.00 14.27 6.82
C LYS A 131 -11.10 13.71 8.23
N THR A 132 -11.19 14.59 9.22
CA THR A 132 -11.56 14.21 10.58
C THR A 132 -12.95 13.55 10.60
N ASP A 133 -13.28 12.82 11.66
CA ASP A 133 -14.60 12.20 11.79
C ASP A 133 -15.73 13.24 11.78
N LEU A 134 -15.49 14.42 12.35
CA LEU A 134 -16.46 15.51 12.33
C LEU A 134 -16.68 16.07 10.92
N GLU A 135 -15.60 16.32 10.17
CA GLU A 135 -15.70 16.77 8.78
C GLU A 135 -16.41 15.72 7.91
N MET A 136 -16.09 14.44 8.11
CA MET A 136 -16.74 13.35 7.40
C MET A 136 -18.23 13.26 7.76
N MET A 137 -18.60 13.40 9.02
CA MET A 137 -20.00 13.38 9.45
C MET A 137 -20.81 14.52 8.81
N VAL A 138 -20.22 15.70 8.66
CA VAL A 138 -20.86 16.84 7.98
C VAL A 138 -20.98 16.60 6.47
N MET A 139 -19.94 16.02 5.85
CA MET A 139 -19.88 15.78 4.41
C MET A 139 -20.76 14.59 3.98
N CYS A 140 -20.75 13.52 4.75
CA CYS A 140 -21.39 12.24 4.48
C CYS A 140 -21.73 11.51 5.81
N PRO A 141 -22.89 11.78 6.42
CA PRO A 141 -23.31 11.14 7.68
C PRO A 141 -23.45 9.61 7.59
N GLY A 142 -23.66 9.07 6.38
CA GLY A 142 -23.81 7.64 6.14
C GLY A 142 -22.52 6.91 5.73
N CYS A 143 -21.41 7.62 5.62
CA CYS A 143 -20.12 7.00 5.27
C CYS A 143 -19.59 6.18 6.47
N PRO A 144 -18.82 5.11 6.21
CA PRO A 144 -18.21 4.33 7.28
C PRO A 144 -17.30 5.20 8.15
N GLN A 145 -17.13 4.83 9.42
CA GLN A 145 -16.20 5.45 10.34
C GLN A 145 -15.10 4.46 10.71
N LEU A 146 -13.85 4.91 10.72
CA LEU A 146 -12.76 4.12 11.28
C LEU A 146 -12.91 4.05 12.79
N ILE A 147 -12.83 2.85 13.35
CA ILE A 147 -12.83 2.63 14.79
C ILE A 147 -11.49 2.05 15.22
N ALA A 148 -11.23 2.07 16.53
CA ALA A 148 -9.98 1.56 17.08
C ALA A 148 -9.81 0.06 16.76
N LEU A 149 -8.59 -0.33 16.38
CA LEU A 149 -8.27 -1.71 16.00
C LEU A 149 -8.45 -2.70 17.17
N ASP A 150 -8.35 -2.21 18.40
CA ASP A 150 -8.55 -2.96 19.65
C ASP A 150 -9.97 -2.85 20.22
N SER A 151 -10.91 -2.27 19.46
CA SER A 151 -12.33 -2.26 19.83
C SER A 151 -12.89 -3.68 19.90
N LEU A 152 -13.85 -3.89 20.80
CA LEU A 152 -14.51 -5.19 20.98
C LEU A 152 -15.21 -5.65 19.70
N GLU A 153 -15.89 -4.72 19.03
CA GLU A 153 -16.60 -4.96 17.77
C GLU A 153 -15.63 -5.24 16.61
N GLY A 154 -14.46 -4.57 16.61
CA GLY A 154 -13.38 -4.86 15.68
C GLY A 154 -12.82 -6.26 15.86
N GLY A 155 -12.49 -6.64 17.10
CA GLY A 155 -12.02 -7.99 17.43
C GLY A 155 -13.02 -9.07 16.99
N ARG A 156 -14.32 -8.88 17.26
CA ARG A 156 -15.37 -9.80 16.78
C ARG A 156 -15.42 -9.90 15.26
N SER A 157 -15.31 -8.78 14.55
CA SER A 157 -15.31 -8.76 13.08
C SER A 157 -14.10 -9.51 12.51
N VAL A 158 -12.93 -9.34 13.14
CA VAL A 158 -11.70 -10.06 12.78
C VAL A 158 -11.87 -11.56 13.00
N ASP A 159 -12.40 -11.97 14.16
CA ASP A 159 -12.67 -13.38 14.48
C ASP A 159 -13.66 -14.00 13.48
N GLU A 160 -14.71 -13.26 13.10
CA GLU A 160 -15.66 -13.70 12.07
C GLU A 160 -14.97 -13.95 10.72
N VAL A 161 -14.08 -13.07 10.28
CA VAL A 161 -13.32 -13.24 9.03
C VAL A 161 -12.41 -14.47 9.10
N VAL A 162 -11.63 -14.63 10.18
CA VAL A 162 -10.74 -15.78 10.38
C VAL A 162 -11.55 -17.09 10.38
N ASN A 163 -12.65 -17.14 11.12
CA ASN A 163 -13.54 -18.30 11.18
C ASN A 163 -14.14 -18.61 9.81
N LYS A 164 -14.57 -17.59 9.06
CA LYS A 164 -15.16 -17.77 7.73
C LYS A 164 -14.16 -18.37 6.74
N VAL A 165 -12.92 -17.91 6.75
CA VAL A 165 -11.85 -18.45 5.89
C VAL A 165 -11.56 -19.91 6.26
N ASN A 166 -11.49 -20.24 7.55
CA ASN A 166 -11.24 -21.59 8.03
C ASN A 166 -12.42 -22.57 7.90
N GLN A 167 -13.61 -22.09 7.53
CA GLN A 167 -14.73 -22.96 7.12
C GLN A 167 -14.63 -23.41 5.66
N ASN A 168 -13.73 -22.82 4.87
CA ASN A 168 -13.58 -23.18 3.46
C ASN A 168 -12.91 -24.56 3.32
N THR A 169 -13.67 -25.55 2.84
CA THR A 169 -13.22 -26.94 2.70
C THR A 169 -12.19 -27.15 1.59
N THR A 170 -11.96 -26.15 0.72
CA THR A 170 -10.89 -26.22 -0.29
C THR A 170 -9.51 -25.92 0.28
N ASN A 171 -9.42 -25.35 1.48
CA ASN A 171 -8.15 -25.06 2.14
C ASN A 171 -7.44 -26.36 2.53
N LYS A 172 -6.11 -26.39 2.43
CA LYS A 172 -5.29 -27.52 2.88
C LYS A 172 -4.86 -27.37 4.33
N HIS A 173 -4.59 -26.14 4.75
CA HIS A 173 -4.19 -25.78 6.10
C HIS A 173 -5.10 -24.69 6.66
N TYR A 174 -5.04 -24.53 7.98
CA TYR A 174 -5.68 -23.41 8.67
C TYR A 174 -4.94 -22.10 8.42
N TYR A 175 -5.67 -21.00 8.52
CA TYR A 175 -5.17 -19.63 8.44
C TYR A 175 -5.33 -18.95 9.78
N ILE A 176 -4.36 -18.13 10.16
CA ILE A 176 -4.40 -17.29 11.37
C ILE A 176 -4.22 -15.83 11.00
N LEU A 177 -4.64 -14.95 11.91
CA LEU A 177 -4.46 -13.51 11.78
C LEU A 177 -2.96 -13.16 11.86
N GLN A 178 -2.49 -12.39 10.89
CA GLN A 178 -1.18 -11.74 10.92
C GLN A 178 -1.31 -10.26 11.31
N GLU A 179 -2.20 -9.53 10.63
CA GLU A 179 -2.36 -8.09 10.83
C GLU A 179 -3.83 -7.69 10.68
N THR A 180 -4.31 -6.82 11.57
CA THR A 180 -5.58 -6.10 11.38
C THR A 180 -5.26 -4.75 10.77
N GLY A 181 -5.63 -4.56 9.50
CA GLY A 181 -5.33 -3.33 8.78
C GLY A 181 -6.31 -2.20 9.12
N ARG A 182 -7.61 -2.44 8.98
CA ARG A 182 -8.67 -1.45 9.24
C ARG A 182 -9.85 -2.10 9.92
N VAL A 183 -10.50 -1.36 10.81
CA VAL A 183 -11.82 -1.70 11.31
C VAL A 183 -12.74 -0.52 11.09
N GLU A 184 -13.88 -0.77 10.46
CA GLU A 184 -14.86 0.24 10.11
C GLU A 184 -16.22 -0.09 10.72
N SER A 185 -16.95 0.95 11.08
CA SER A 185 -18.35 0.87 11.48
C SER A 185 -19.21 1.68 10.52
N ALA A 186 -20.35 1.13 10.13
CA ALA A 186 -21.31 1.83 9.28
C ALA A 186 -22.72 1.59 9.84
N TYR A 187 -23.59 2.59 9.74
CA TYR A 187 -24.99 2.44 10.13
C TYR A 187 -25.87 2.34 8.88
N LEU A 188 -26.60 1.24 8.76
CA LEU A 188 -27.57 1.06 7.69
C LEU A 188 -28.96 0.95 8.30
N MET A 189 -29.89 1.82 7.90
CA MET A 189 -31.25 1.92 8.49
C MET A 189 -32.00 0.57 8.59
N SER A 190 -31.78 -0.35 7.65
CA SER A 190 -32.45 -1.65 7.60
C SER A 190 -31.80 -2.75 8.45
N VAL A 191 -30.53 -2.61 8.81
CA VAL A 191 -29.72 -3.66 9.46
C VAL A 191 -29.19 -3.21 10.83
N GLY A 192 -29.07 -1.90 11.06
CA GLY A 192 -28.45 -1.30 12.24
C GLY A 192 -26.96 -1.03 12.04
N MET A 193 -26.21 -1.09 13.14
CA MET A 193 -24.75 -0.96 13.11
C MET A 193 -24.13 -2.20 12.46
N MET A 194 -23.25 -1.96 11.51
CA MET A 194 -22.44 -2.95 10.83
C MET A 194 -20.97 -2.67 11.11
N TYR A 195 -20.19 -3.74 11.23
CA TYR A 195 -18.76 -3.67 11.45
C TYR A 195 -18.05 -4.50 10.38
N SER A 196 -16.94 -4.00 9.88
CA SER A 196 -16.10 -4.70 8.91
C SER A 196 -14.64 -4.56 9.29
N ALA A 197 -13.86 -5.59 8.99
CA ALA A 197 -12.43 -5.61 9.20
C ALA A 197 -11.69 -5.97 7.91
N GLU A 198 -10.67 -5.20 7.57
CA GLU A 198 -9.65 -5.58 6.59
C GLU A 198 -8.50 -6.25 7.35
N VAL A 199 -8.17 -7.49 7.00
CA VAL A 199 -7.17 -8.31 7.71
C VAL A 199 -6.22 -8.98 6.75
N VAL A 200 -5.01 -9.26 7.25
CA VAL A 200 -4.03 -10.13 6.62
C VAL A 200 -4.03 -11.46 7.36
N LEU A 201 -4.18 -12.54 6.60
CA LEU A 201 -4.14 -13.90 7.11
C LEU A 201 -2.92 -14.63 6.54
N VAL A 202 -2.31 -15.48 7.36
CA VAL A 202 -1.20 -16.35 6.96
C VAL A 202 -1.62 -17.81 7.05
N GLU A 203 -1.24 -18.57 6.03
CA GLU A 203 -1.41 -20.02 6.04
C GLU A 203 -0.45 -20.66 7.06
N THR A 204 -0.96 -21.63 7.81
CA THR A 204 -0.23 -22.32 8.88
C THR A 204 0.24 -23.71 8.47
N ARG A 205 1.03 -24.34 9.35
CA ARG A 205 1.47 -25.74 9.22
C ARG A 205 0.38 -26.75 9.59
N CYS A 206 -0.71 -26.31 10.21
CA CYS A 206 -1.77 -27.20 10.66
C CYS A 206 -2.68 -27.60 9.50
N PRO A 207 -2.78 -28.89 9.14
CA PRO A 207 -3.71 -29.32 8.11
C PRO A 207 -5.15 -29.17 8.58
N MET A 208 -6.07 -28.96 7.64
CA MET A 208 -7.50 -28.94 7.92
C MET A 208 -7.95 -30.25 8.59
N GLY A 209 -8.74 -30.14 9.66
CA GLY A 209 -9.22 -31.29 10.45
C GLY A 209 -8.25 -31.79 11.53
N SER A 210 -7.11 -31.10 11.73
CA SER A 210 -6.23 -31.39 12.87
C SER A 210 -6.95 -31.16 14.21
N ARG A 211 -6.47 -31.83 15.28
CA ARG A 211 -6.95 -31.62 16.65
C ARG A 211 -6.24 -30.47 17.37
N ILE A 212 -5.29 -29.81 16.70
CA ILE A 212 -4.56 -28.67 17.24
C ILE A 212 -5.51 -27.47 17.20
N ALA A 213 -5.55 -26.71 18.29
CA ALA A 213 -6.29 -25.47 18.33
C ALA A 213 -5.70 -24.49 17.31
N ILE A 214 -6.53 -23.80 16.53
CA ILE A 214 -6.09 -22.98 15.38
C ILE A 214 -5.11 -21.89 15.86
N GLU A 215 -5.38 -21.30 17.01
CA GLU A 215 -4.56 -20.30 17.69
C GLU A 215 -3.17 -20.80 18.09
N ALA A 216 -2.96 -22.12 18.17
CA ALA A 216 -1.68 -22.74 18.49
C ALA A 216 -0.88 -23.14 17.23
N CYS A 217 -1.42 -22.89 16.03
CA CYS A 217 -0.79 -23.26 14.78
C CYS A 217 0.30 -22.27 14.36
N GLU A 218 1.46 -22.78 13.96
CA GLU A 218 2.57 -21.94 13.50
C GLU A 218 2.39 -21.55 12.02
N PRO A 219 2.71 -20.29 11.64
CA PRO A 219 2.78 -19.86 10.25
C PRO A 219 3.74 -20.72 9.40
N LEU A 220 3.41 -20.91 8.12
CA LEU A 220 4.32 -21.59 7.18
C LEU A 220 5.63 -20.81 6.96
N CYS A 221 5.53 -19.48 6.94
CA CYS A 221 6.64 -18.56 6.70
C CYS A 221 6.74 -17.55 7.86
N PRO A 222 7.35 -17.93 9.00
CA PRO A 222 7.42 -17.06 10.18
C PRO A 222 8.13 -15.74 9.91
N ASP A 223 9.14 -15.73 9.03
CA ASP A 223 9.90 -14.52 8.67
C ASP A 223 9.08 -13.51 7.84
N ARG A 224 7.88 -13.90 7.41
CA ARG A 224 6.92 -13.08 6.64
C ARG A 224 5.57 -12.97 7.34
N ALA A 225 5.46 -13.53 8.55
CA ALA A 225 4.26 -13.56 9.38
C ALA A 225 4.33 -12.47 10.45
#